data_AF-A0A8T5S626-F1
#
_entry.id   AF-A0A8T5S626-F1
#
_cell.length_a   1.000
_cell.length_b   1.000
_cell.length_c   1.000
_cell.angle_alpha   90.00
_cell.angle_beta   90.00
_cell.angle_gamma   90.00
#
_symmetry.space_group_name_H-M   'P 1'
#
loop_
_entity.id
_entity.type
_entity.pdbx_description
1 polymer ?
#
loop_
_entity_poly.entity_id
_entity_poly.type
_entity_poly.pdbx_seq_one_letter_code
_entity_poly.pdbx_strand_id
1 'polypeptide(L)'
;MIISHERKGQKNSVHATISDESYEILQQFKEEFGSKSAVVDAGLKSLKKLKEPLLEDQRKIWCRARDELNMLLVGKTTFLSYIKGNVEEAYTKNIALEAIEWYLGKRIENMTLENFLEGLKGMWLAANYFYNIELEKNEKGTFQIRFNHELTKDYSIFWAQYFEKLLIDNWGCFVEAFIRNESFYLIIREE
;
A
#
# COMPACT_ATOMS: atom_id res chain seq x y z
N MET A 1 48.86 -11.72 -12.42
CA MET A 1 48.03 -10.51 -12.63
C MET A 1 47.19 -10.77 -13.88
N ILE A 2 45.94 -11.24 -13.71
CA ILE A 2 45.08 -11.57 -14.85
C ILE A 2 44.21 -10.34 -15.12
N ILE A 3 44.51 -9.66 -16.22
CA ILE A 3 43.71 -8.53 -16.71
C ILE A 3 42.48 -9.12 -17.39
N SER A 4 41.33 -9.09 -16.72
CA SER A 4 40.04 -9.45 -17.32
C SER A 4 39.69 -8.42 -18.40
N HIS A 5 39.83 -8.81 -19.67
CA HIS A 5 39.25 -8.06 -20.77
C HIS A 5 37.73 -8.23 -20.73
N GLU A 6 37.01 -7.19 -20.29
CA GLU A 6 35.57 -7.07 -20.56
C GLU A 6 35.36 -7.08 -22.09
N ARG A 7 34.70 -8.11 -22.60
CA ARG A 7 34.28 -8.14 -24.01
C ARG A 7 33.27 -7.01 -24.23
N LYS A 8 33.62 -6.02 -25.07
CA LYS A 8 32.65 -5.06 -25.61
C LYS A 8 31.50 -5.84 -26.24
N GLY A 9 30.28 -5.68 -25.70
CA GLY A 9 29.09 -6.34 -26.24
C GLY A 9 28.89 -6.00 -27.71
N GLN A 10 28.56 -7.01 -28.52
CA GLN A 10 28.24 -6.84 -29.93
C GLN A 10 27.03 -5.90 -30.07
N LYS A 11 27.17 -4.83 -30.87
CA LYS A 11 26.08 -3.88 -31.15
C LYS A 11 25.41 -4.26 -32.48
N ASN A 12 24.08 -4.30 -32.49
CA ASN A 12 23.28 -4.55 -33.69
C ASN A 12 22.53 -3.27 -34.09
N SER A 13 22.44 -3.01 -35.40
CA SER A 13 21.61 -1.89 -35.91
C SER A 13 20.15 -2.32 -35.95
N VAL A 14 19.27 -1.46 -35.46
CA VAL A 14 17.81 -1.64 -35.54
C VAL A 14 17.23 -0.43 -36.26
N HIS A 15 16.49 -0.66 -37.34
CA HIS A 15 15.77 0.37 -38.07
C HIS A 15 14.28 0.28 -37.75
N ALA A 16 13.73 1.34 -37.15
CA ALA A 16 12.32 1.44 -36.80
C ALA A 16 11.85 2.90 -36.97
N THR A 17 10.58 3.06 -37.35
CA THR A 17 9.91 4.35 -37.36
C THR A 17 9.12 4.49 -36.06
N ILE A 18 9.16 5.67 -35.45
CA ILE A 18 8.46 6.02 -34.20
C ILE A 18 7.59 7.25 -34.44
N SER A 19 6.60 7.50 -33.57
CA SER A 19 5.79 8.72 -33.64
C SER A 19 6.61 9.97 -33.32
N ASP A 20 6.11 11.14 -33.70
CA ASP A 20 6.73 12.43 -33.36
C ASP A 20 6.86 12.62 -31.84
N GLU A 21 5.82 12.28 -31.07
CA GLU A 21 5.85 12.31 -29.60
C GLU A 21 6.96 11.40 -29.03
N SER A 22 7.09 10.17 -29.54
CA SER A 22 8.17 9.27 -29.11
C SER A 22 9.55 9.79 -29.50
N TYR A 23 9.65 10.48 -30.63
CA TYR A 23 10.88 11.13 -31.05
C TYR A 23 11.25 12.30 -30.13
N GLU A 24 10.28 13.11 -29.70
CA GLU A 24 10.48 14.19 -28.73
C GLU A 24 10.97 13.65 -27.38
N ILE A 25 10.30 12.62 -26.84
CA ILE A 25 10.74 11.92 -25.61
C ILE A 25 12.18 11.42 -25.77
N LEU A 26 12.50 10.81 -26.91
CA LEU A 26 13.84 10.31 -27.20
C LEU A 26 14.89 11.45 -27.21
N GLN A 27 14.54 12.65 -27.69
CA GLN A 27 15.45 13.79 -27.64
C GLN A 27 15.66 14.30 -26.21
N GLN A 28 14.59 14.39 -25.42
CA GLN A 28 14.66 14.86 -24.04
C GLN A 28 15.62 13.99 -23.21
N PHE A 29 15.46 12.67 -23.26
CA PHE A 29 16.33 11.75 -22.51
C PHE A 29 17.70 11.52 -23.14
N LYS A 30 17.91 11.90 -24.40
CA LYS A 30 19.24 11.78 -25.04
C LYS A 30 20.29 12.60 -24.29
N GLU A 31 19.93 13.76 -23.75
CA GLU A 31 20.86 14.62 -23.00
C GLU A 31 21.39 13.93 -21.74
N GLU A 32 20.52 13.23 -21.01
CA GLU A 32 20.86 12.49 -19.80
C GLU A 32 21.63 11.19 -20.09
N PHE A 33 21.22 10.43 -21.11
CA PHE A 33 21.79 9.12 -21.44
C PHE A 33 22.94 9.18 -22.47
N GLY A 34 23.27 10.38 -22.95
CA GLY A 34 24.36 10.67 -23.90
C GLY A 34 24.11 10.30 -25.36
N SER A 35 23.20 9.37 -25.66
CA SER A 35 22.86 9.01 -27.05
C SER A 35 21.45 8.42 -27.18
N LYS A 36 20.86 8.53 -28.39
CA LYS A 36 19.57 7.90 -28.71
C LYS A 36 19.60 6.38 -28.51
N SER A 37 20.70 5.73 -28.91
CA SER A 37 20.87 4.29 -28.73
C SER A 37 20.89 3.89 -27.25
N ALA A 38 21.52 4.69 -26.39
CA ALA A 38 21.53 4.44 -24.95
C ALA A 38 20.12 4.58 -24.33
N VAL A 39 19.33 5.55 -24.77
CA VAL A 39 17.92 5.68 -24.38
C VAL A 39 17.10 4.48 -24.84
N VAL A 40 17.27 4.03 -26.09
CA VAL A 40 16.59 2.83 -26.62
C VAL A 40 16.99 1.58 -25.84
N ASP A 41 18.27 1.37 -25.56
CA ASP A 41 18.75 0.25 -24.76
C ASP A 41 18.17 0.26 -23.34
N ALA A 42 18.12 1.45 -22.71
CA ALA A 42 17.51 1.61 -21.39
C ALA A 42 16.00 1.32 -21.44
N GLY A 43 15.29 1.83 -22.46
CA GLY A 43 13.87 1.59 -22.67
C GLY A 43 13.55 0.11 -22.88
N LEU A 44 14.31 -0.59 -23.73
CA LEU A 44 14.15 -2.02 -23.96
C LEU A 44 14.42 -2.86 -22.70
N LYS A 45 15.45 -2.51 -21.92
CA LYS A 45 15.73 -3.18 -20.63
C LYS A 45 14.60 -2.94 -19.62
N SER A 46 14.06 -1.73 -19.55
CA SER A 46 12.92 -1.40 -18.70
C SER A 46 11.66 -2.14 -19.13
N LEU A 47 11.37 -2.21 -20.44
CA LEU A 47 10.27 -2.99 -20.98
C LEU A 47 10.43 -4.48 -20.66
N LYS A 48 11.65 -5.02 -20.77
CA LYS A 48 11.93 -6.40 -20.39
C LYS A 48 11.65 -6.64 -18.91
N LYS A 49 12.10 -5.76 -18.01
CA LYS A 49 11.81 -5.86 -16.56
C LYS A 49 10.30 -5.78 -16.26
N LEU A 50 9.58 -4.91 -16.96
CA LEU A 50 8.13 -4.80 -16.83
C LEU A 50 7.43 -6.11 -17.23
N LYS A 51 7.87 -6.75 -18.32
CA LYS A 51 7.33 -8.03 -18.80
C LYS A 51 7.82 -9.25 -18.02
N GLU A 52 8.98 -9.16 -17.38
CA GLU A 52 9.62 -10.22 -16.61
C GLU A 52 9.89 -9.73 -15.17
N PRO A 53 8.89 -9.77 -14.27
CA PRO A 53 9.03 -9.26 -12.90
C PRO A 53 10.22 -9.81 -12.12
N LEU A 54 10.70 -11.02 -12.44
CA LEU A 54 11.88 -11.63 -11.80
C LEU A 54 13.17 -10.81 -11.97
N LEU A 55 13.24 -9.95 -12.99
CA LEU A 55 14.40 -9.10 -13.29
C LEU A 55 14.32 -7.72 -12.62
N GLU A 56 13.23 -7.47 -11.88
CA GLU A 56 12.94 -6.20 -11.25
C GLU A 56 13.42 -6.15 -9.78
N ASP A 57 13.58 -4.94 -9.25
CA ASP A 57 13.91 -4.75 -7.84
C ASP A 57 12.75 -5.21 -6.95
N GLN A 58 13.06 -5.83 -5.81
CA GLN A 58 12.05 -6.37 -4.92
C GLN A 58 10.99 -5.33 -4.53
N ARG A 59 11.36 -4.07 -4.23
CA ARG A 59 10.39 -3.05 -3.82
C ARG A 59 9.41 -2.71 -4.93
N LYS A 60 9.89 -2.65 -6.17
CA LYS A 60 9.03 -2.42 -7.34
C LYS A 60 8.08 -3.60 -7.57
N ILE A 61 8.57 -4.83 -7.39
CA ILE A 61 7.72 -6.03 -7.42
C ILE A 61 6.63 -5.94 -6.36
N TRP A 62 6.94 -5.50 -5.14
CA TRP A 62 5.93 -5.31 -4.08
C TRP A 62 4.84 -4.30 -4.49
N CYS A 63 5.22 -3.14 -5.04
CA CYS A 63 4.24 -2.16 -5.52
C CYS A 63 3.36 -2.73 -6.66
N ARG A 64 3.98 -3.40 -7.63
CA ARG A 64 3.24 -4.02 -8.74
C ARG A 64 2.33 -5.15 -8.26
N ALA A 65 2.76 -5.98 -7.32
CA ALA A 65 1.94 -7.05 -6.78
C ALA A 65 0.70 -6.50 -6.06
N ARG A 66 0.83 -5.37 -5.37
CA ARG A 66 -0.33 -4.63 -4.82
C ARG A 66 -1.28 -4.20 -5.95
N ASP A 67 -0.77 -3.47 -6.94
CA ASP A 67 -1.61 -2.79 -7.94
C ASP A 67 -2.19 -3.76 -9.00
N GLU A 68 -1.39 -4.72 -9.47
CA GLU A 68 -1.73 -5.64 -10.56
C GLU A 68 -2.45 -6.91 -10.07
N LEU A 69 -2.19 -7.35 -8.83
CA LEU A 69 -2.73 -8.60 -8.29
C LEU A 69 -3.65 -8.40 -7.08
N ASN A 70 -3.93 -7.14 -6.72
CA ASN A 70 -4.74 -6.78 -5.54
C ASN A 70 -4.23 -7.44 -4.24
N MET A 71 -2.90 -7.54 -4.09
CA MET A 71 -2.32 -8.10 -2.88
C MET A 71 -2.38 -7.09 -1.73
N LEU A 72 -2.53 -7.62 -0.52
CA LEU A 72 -2.58 -6.85 0.72
C LEU A 72 -1.30 -7.02 1.54
N LEU A 73 -0.91 -5.96 2.24
CA LEU A 73 0.19 -6.01 3.20
C LEU A 73 -0.34 -6.51 4.54
N VAL A 74 -0.01 -7.75 4.89
CA VAL A 74 -0.43 -8.36 6.15
C VAL A 74 0.77 -8.61 7.07
N GLY A 75 0.63 -8.23 8.34
CA GLY A 75 1.58 -8.59 9.38
C GLY A 75 1.63 -10.10 9.56
N LYS A 76 2.83 -10.67 9.73
CA LYS A 76 3.02 -12.12 9.85
C LYS A 76 2.20 -12.73 11.01
N THR A 77 2.06 -12.03 12.13
CA THR A 77 1.26 -12.48 13.28
C THR A 77 -0.22 -12.57 12.92
N THR A 78 -0.78 -11.51 12.33
CA THR A 78 -2.17 -11.49 11.85
C THR A 78 -2.42 -12.59 10.81
N PHE A 79 -1.49 -12.78 9.87
CA PHE A 79 -1.59 -13.85 8.87
C PHE A 79 -1.63 -15.25 9.51
N LEU A 80 -0.83 -15.49 10.56
CA LEU A 80 -0.86 -16.75 11.30
C LEU A 80 -2.21 -16.96 12.01
N SER A 81 -2.82 -15.91 12.55
CA SER A 81 -4.16 -15.99 13.15
C SER A 81 -5.21 -16.40 12.12
N TYR A 82 -5.13 -15.87 10.89
CA TYR A 82 -6.02 -16.26 9.80
C TYR A 82 -5.89 -17.73 9.43
N ILE A 83 -4.67 -18.25 9.31
CA ILE A 83 -4.41 -19.66 8.99
C ILE A 83 -5.02 -20.59 10.06
N LYS A 84 -4.97 -20.18 11.34
CA LYS A 84 -5.54 -20.95 12.45
C LYS A 84 -7.06 -20.83 12.58
N GLY A 85 -7.69 -19.95 11.81
CA GLY A 85 -9.10 -19.60 11.97
C GLY A 85 -9.40 -18.94 13.32
N ASN A 86 -8.39 -18.37 13.99
CA ASN A 86 -8.54 -17.76 15.30
C ASN A 86 -8.71 -16.25 15.16
N VAL A 87 -9.96 -15.84 14.98
CA VAL A 87 -10.36 -14.44 14.78
C VAL A 87 -9.99 -13.56 15.98
N GLU A 88 -10.20 -14.04 17.21
CA GLU A 88 -9.84 -13.30 18.43
C GLU A 88 -8.34 -13.03 18.56
N GLU A 89 -7.50 -13.98 18.15
CA GLU A 89 -6.05 -13.76 18.08
C GLU A 89 -5.68 -12.71 17.03
N ALA A 90 -6.43 -12.59 15.93
CA ALA A 90 -6.21 -11.52 14.97
C ALA A 90 -6.54 -10.15 15.57
N TYR A 91 -7.50 -10.05 16.49
CA TYR A 91 -7.87 -8.79 17.15
C TYR A 91 -6.94 -8.38 18.29
N THR A 92 -6.36 -9.37 18.98
CA THR A 92 -5.58 -9.12 20.20
C THR A 92 -4.07 -9.23 20.00
N LYS A 93 -3.60 -10.05 19.06
CA LYS A 93 -2.18 -10.30 18.80
C LYS A 93 -1.71 -9.75 17.44
N ASN A 94 -2.35 -8.68 16.99
CA ASN A 94 -1.92 -7.96 15.79
C ASN A 94 -0.83 -6.92 16.14
N ILE A 95 -0.40 -6.21 15.11
CA ILE A 95 0.59 -5.11 15.17
C ILE A 95 -0.02 -3.77 14.75
N ALA A 96 -1.34 -3.59 14.91
CA ALA A 96 -2.05 -2.39 14.45
C ALA A 96 -1.49 -1.12 15.09
N LEU A 97 -1.31 -1.15 16.40
CA LEU A 97 -0.80 -0.03 17.17
C LEU A 97 0.60 0.35 16.67
N GLU A 98 1.51 -0.62 16.60
CA GLU A 98 2.88 -0.41 16.14
C GLU A 98 2.93 0.06 14.69
N ALA A 99 2.02 -0.41 13.83
CA ALA A 99 1.92 0.02 12.45
C ALA A 99 1.49 1.50 12.35
N ILE A 100 0.51 1.93 13.16
CA ILE A 100 0.09 3.34 13.24
C ILE A 100 1.23 4.21 13.77
N GLU A 101 1.89 3.78 14.84
CA GLU A 101 3.03 4.51 15.42
C GLU A 101 4.19 4.66 14.42
N TRP A 102 4.51 3.58 13.70
CA TRP A 102 5.52 3.58 12.65
C TRP A 102 5.14 4.51 11.49
N TYR A 103 3.88 4.45 11.05
CA TYR A 103 3.38 5.27 9.95
C TYR A 103 3.43 6.78 10.27
N LEU A 104 3.05 7.15 11.50
CA LEU A 104 3.04 8.54 11.95
C LEU A 104 4.39 9.02 12.51
N GLY A 105 5.32 8.11 12.79
CA GLY A 105 6.57 8.40 13.50
C GLY A 105 6.35 8.94 14.91
N LYS A 106 5.24 8.53 15.57
CA LYS A 106 4.82 9.02 16.89
C LYS A 106 4.38 7.85 17.75
N ARG A 107 4.60 7.95 19.06
CA ARG A 107 4.09 6.98 20.05
C ARG A 107 2.67 7.34 20.47
N ILE A 108 1.84 6.35 20.82
CA ILE A 108 0.42 6.57 21.14
C ILE A 108 0.21 7.56 22.29
N GLU A 109 1.11 7.58 23.28
CA GLU A 109 1.02 8.49 24.44
C GLU A 109 1.17 9.97 24.03
N ASN A 110 1.65 10.23 22.81
CA ASN A 110 1.82 11.55 22.22
C ASN A 110 0.81 11.83 21.08
N MET A 111 -0.22 10.99 20.92
CA MET A 111 -1.27 11.17 19.92
C MET A 111 -2.53 11.75 20.58
N THR A 112 -3.36 12.38 19.75
CA THR A 112 -4.79 12.60 20.04
C THR A 112 -5.59 11.51 19.32
N LEU A 113 -6.85 11.29 19.71
CA LEU A 113 -7.71 10.33 19.01
C LEU A 113 -7.77 10.64 17.50
N GLU A 114 -7.89 11.91 17.16
CA GLU A 114 -7.88 12.38 15.76
C GLU A 114 -6.59 11.98 15.02
N ASN A 115 -5.42 12.19 15.62
CA ASN A 115 -4.14 11.77 15.04
C ASN A 115 -4.09 10.25 14.85
N PHE A 116 -4.58 9.49 15.82
CA PHE A 116 -4.63 8.03 15.74
C PHE A 116 -5.55 7.55 14.61
N LEU A 117 -6.74 8.15 14.48
CA LEU A 117 -7.69 7.82 13.40
C LEU A 117 -7.14 8.16 12.01
N GLU A 118 -6.41 9.27 11.87
CA GLU A 118 -5.71 9.58 10.62
C GLU A 118 -4.58 8.58 10.30
N GLY A 119 -3.84 8.13 11.33
CA GLY A 119 -2.86 7.06 11.17
C GLY A 119 -3.48 5.74 10.76
N LEU A 120 -4.62 5.37 11.36
CA LEU A 120 -5.41 4.20 10.99
C LEU A 120 -5.89 4.30 9.54
N LYS A 121 -6.47 5.44 9.15
CA LYS A 121 -6.86 5.68 7.76
C LYS A 121 -5.68 5.51 6.80
N GLY A 122 -4.56 6.19 7.06
CA GLY A 122 -3.39 6.16 6.19
C GLY A 122 -2.78 4.77 6.05
N MET A 123 -2.58 4.07 7.16
CA MET A 123 -1.90 2.78 7.16
C MET A 123 -2.74 1.68 6.49
N TRP A 124 -4.07 1.67 6.66
CA TRP A 124 -4.91 0.65 6.03
C TRP A 124 -5.19 0.90 4.54
N LEU A 125 -5.14 2.17 4.09
CA LEU A 125 -5.05 2.50 2.67
C LEU A 125 -3.69 2.08 2.08
N ALA A 126 -2.60 2.32 2.80
CA ALA A 126 -1.26 1.91 2.36
C ALA A 126 -1.13 0.39 2.25
N ALA A 127 -1.76 -0.35 3.16
CA ALA A 127 -1.75 -1.81 3.19
C ALA A 127 -2.76 -2.48 2.23
N ASN A 128 -3.53 -1.70 1.47
CA ASN A 128 -4.47 -2.18 0.45
C ASN A 128 -5.63 -3.04 1.02
N TYR A 129 -6.10 -2.73 2.23
CA TYR A 129 -7.32 -3.38 2.78
C TYR A 129 -8.61 -2.73 2.29
N PHE A 130 -8.55 -1.45 1.94
CA PHE A 130 -9.67 -0.62 1.52
C PHE A 130 -9.24 0.25 0.35
N TYR A 131 -10.13 0.49 -0.62
CA TYR A 131 -9.83 1.41 -1.71
C TYR A 131 -10.10 2.87 -1.33
N ASN A 132 -10.95 3.10 -0.32
CA ASN A 132 -11.27 4.43 0.19
C ASN A 132 -11.65 4.37 1.67
N ILE A 133 -11.14 5.33 2.44
CA ILE A 133 -11.49 5.54 3.85
C ILE A 133 -11.77 7.04 4.06
N GLU A 134 -12.98 7.36 4.47
CA GLU A 134 -13.43 8.73 4.75
C GLU A 134 -13.47 8.92 6.27
N LEU A 135 -12.92 10.04 6.76
CA LEU A 135 -12.94 10.42 8.17
C LEU A 135 -13.53 11.81 8.28
N GLU A 136 -14.60 11.93 9.06
CA GLU A 136 -15.30 13.18 9.32
C GLU A 136 -15.43 13.38 10.83
N LYS A 137 -15.36 14.64 11.26
CA LYS A 137 -15.60 15.05 12.65
C LYS A 137 -16.72 16.08 12.65
N ASN A 138 -17.78 15.83 13.43
CA ASN A 138 -18.86 16.80 13.55
C ASN A 138 -18.55 17.88 14.60
N GLU A 139 -19.39 18.91 14.66
CA GLU A 139 -19.25 20.03 15.61
C GLU A 139 -19.27 19.59 17.09
N LYS A 140 -19.86 18.44 17.40
CA LYS A 140 -19.92 17.86 18.75
C LYS A 140 -18.70 17.02 19.10
N GLY A 141 -17.69 16.98 18.24
CA GLY A 141 -16.47 16.18 18.43
C GLY A 141 -16.65 14.69 18.18
N THR A 142 -17.81 14.23 17.69
CA THR A 142 -18.00 12.83 17.31
C THR A 142 -17.33 12.57 15.97
N PHE A 143 -16.55 11.50 15.90
CA PHE A 143 -15.94 11.05 14.66
C PHE A 143 -16.83 10.03 13.96
N GLN A 144 -16.87 10.11 12.64
CA GLN A 144 -17.42 9.10 11.76
C GLN A 144 -16.33 8.68 10.79
N ILE A 145 -15.99 7.39 10.78
CA ILE A 145 -15.07 6.82 9.80
C ILE A 145 -15.81 5.79 8.95
N ARG A 146 -15.67 5.91 7.63
CA ARG A 146 -16.27 4.99 6.65
C ARG A 146 -15.17 4.27 5.89
N PHE A 147 -15.27 2.96 5.83
CA PHE A 147 -14.35 2.09 5.10
C PHE A 147 -15.08 1.48 3.91
N ASN A 148 -14.50 1.57 2.71
CA ASN A 148 -15.06 1.01 1.49
C ASN A 148 -14.13 -0.04 0.87
N HIS A 149 -14.69 -1.17 0.45
CA HIS A 149 -13.99 -2.31 -0.13
C HIS A 149 -14.87 -3.06 -1.14
N GLU A 150 -14.28 -3.88 -2.01
CA GLU A 150 -15.01 -4.63 -3.05
C GLU A 150 -15.19 -6.12 -2.66
N LEU A 151 -15.41 -6.36 -1.36
CA LEU A 151 -15.44 -7.71 -0.75
C LEU A 151 -16.80 -7.97 -0.09
N THR A 152 -16.95 -9.12 0.56
CA THR A 152 -18.23 -9.56 1.14
C THR A 152 -18.56 -8.82 2.43
N LYS A 153 -19.83 -8.94 2.86
CA LYS A 153 -20.31 -8.43 4.15
C LYS A 153 -19.51 -9.00 5.34
N ASP A 154 -19.04 -10.24 5.25
CA ASP A 154 -18.23 -10.87 6.30
C ASP A 154 -16.90 -10.12 6.49
N TYR A 155 -16.33 -9.59 5.41
CA TYR A 155 -15.16 -8.72 5.48
C TYR A 155 -15.48 -7.43 6.24
N SER A 156 -16.64 -6.81 5.97
CA SER A 156 -17.09 -5.63 6.70
C SER A 156 -17.28 -5.90 8.19
N ILE A 157 -17.91 -7.04 8.54
CA ILE A 157 -18.13 -7.45 9.93
C ILE A 157 -16.79 -7.65 10.64
N PHE A 158 -15.89 -8.42 10.02
CA PHE A 158 -14.58 -8.72 10.60
C PHE A 158 -13.79 -7.44 10.93
N TRP A 159 -13.70 -6.51 9.98
CA TRP A 159 -12.93 -5.28 10.19
C TRP A 159 -13.62 -4.28 11.11
N ALA A 160 -14.95 -4.21 11.11
CA ALA A 160 -15.67 -3.38 12.08
C ALA A 160 -15.35 -3.83 13.52
N GLN A 161 -15.41 -5.14 13.79
CA GLN A 161 -15.08 -5.72 15.10
C GLN A 161 -13.60 -5.53 15.46
N TYR A 162 -12.72 -5.73 14.48
CA TYR A 162 -11.28 -5.49 14.64
C TYR A 162 -11.01 -4.05 15.11
N PHE A 163 -11.58 -3.06 14.43
CA PHE A 163 -11.33 -1.65 14.71
C PHE A 163 -12.05 -1.16 15.96
N GLU A 164 -13.27 -1.63 16.21
CA GLU A 164 -13.98 -1.41 17.47
C GLU A 164 -13.11 -1.84 18.65
N LYS A 165 -12.61 -3.08 18.61
CA LYS A 165 -11.74 -3.59 19.67
C LYS A 165 -10.45 -2.78 19.82
N LEU A 166 -9.79 -2.45 18.71
CA LEU A 166 -8.58 -1.61 18.71
C LEU A 166 -8.83 -0.24 19.37
N LEU A 167 -9.95 0.40 19.06
CA LEU A 167 -10.30 1.71 19.59
C LEU A 167 -10.67 1.66 21.08
N ILE A 168 -11.48 0.68 21.48
CA ILE A 168 -11.86 0.49 22.89
C ILE A 168 -10.62 0.20 23.73
N ASP A 169 -9.77 -0.74 23.30
CA ASP A 169 -8.62 -1.19 24.09
C ASP A 169 -7.56 -0.09 24.28
N ASN A 170 -7.45 0.87 23.34
CA ASN A 170 -6.39 1.90 23.35
C ASN A 170 -6.86 3.31 23.70
N TRP A 171 -8.15 3.61 23.50
CA TRP A 171 -8.70 4.96 23.68
C TRP A 171 -9.93 5.00 24.59
N GLY A 172 -10.46 3.86 25.04
CA GLY A 172 -11.64 3.82 25.91
C GLY A 172 -12.88 4.47 25.28
N CYS A 173 -12.95 4.52 23.95
CA CYS A 173 -14.04 5.20 23.25
C CYS A 173 -15.31 4.33 23.21
N PHE A 174 -16.47 4.99 23.11
CA PHE A 174 -17.69 4.34 22.65
C PHE A 174 -17.67 4.25 21.12
N VAL A 175 -17.92 3.05 20.58
CA VAL A 175 -17.94 2.78 19.15
C VAL A 175 -19.28 2.13 18.77
N GLU A 176 -19.94 2.67 17.75
CA GLU A 176 -21.14 2.09 17.15
C GLU A 176 -20.88 1.77 15.67
N ALA A 177 -21.08 0.51 15.27
CA ALA A 177 -20.78 0.04 13.92
C ALA A 177 -22.04 -0.13 13.05
N PHE A 178 -21.98 0.39 11.82
CA PHE A 178 -23.03 0.20 10.80
C PHE A 178 -22.47 -0.59 9.63
N ILE A 179 -22.95 -1.83 9.46
CA ILE A 179 -22.45 -2.77 8.45
C ILE A 179 -23.25 -2.68 7.15
N ARG A 180 -22.56 -2.71 6.01
CA ARG A 180 -23.09 -2.89 4.65
C ARG A 180 -22.33 -4.02 3.95
N ASN A 181 -22.64 -4.32 2.69
CA ASN A 181 -21.99 -5.42 1.97
C ASN A 181 -20.54 -5.09 1.59
N GLU A 182 -20.31 -3.88 1.10
CA GLU A 182 -19.03 -3.41 0.54
C GLU A 182 -18.47 -2.20 1.32
N SER A 183 -19.03 -1.97 2.50
CA SER A 183 -18.59 -0.89 3.39
C SER A 183 -19.05 -1.09 4.82
N PHE A 184 -18.43 -0.36 5.73
CA PHE A 184 -18.94 -0.18 7.08
C PHE A 184 -18.56 1.21 7.62
N TYR A 185 -19.28 1.64 8.64
CA TYR A 185 -19.06 2.89 9.34
C TYR A 185 -18.83 2.62 10.82
N LEU A 186 -17.95 3.40 11.44
CA LEU A 186 -17.82 3.46 12.88
C LEU A 186 -18.13 4.89 13.32
N ILE A 187 -19.05 5.03 14.28
CA ILE A 187 -19.32 6.27 15.00
C ILE A 187 -18.58 6.20 16.32
N ILE A 188 -17.66 7.13 16.56
CA ILE A 188 -16.70 7.07 17.66
C ILE A 188 -16.85 8.31 18.53
N ARG A 189 -16.97 8.10 19.84
CA ARG A 189 -17.11 9.16 20.86
C ARG A 189 -16.13 8.91 21.99
N GLU A 190 -15.43 9.97 22.40
CA GLU A 190 -14.67 9.97 23.66
C GLU A 190 -15.64 9.87 24.84
N GLU A 191 -15.24 9.19 25.91
CA GLU A 191 -15.96 9.15 27.20
C GLU A 191 -15.88 10.48 27.96
#